data_AF-A0A8W8N8X0-F1
#
_entry.id   AF-A0A8W8N8X0-F1
#
_cell.length_a   1.000
_cell.length_b   1.000
_cell.length_c   1.000
_cell.angle_alpha   90.00
_cell.angle_beta   90.00
_cell.angle_gamma   90.00
#
_symmetry.space_group_name_H-M   'P 1'
#
loop_
_entity.id
_entity.type
_entity.pdbx_description
1 polymer ?
#
loop_
_entity_poly.entity_id
_entity_poly.type
_entity_poly.pdbx_seq_one_letter_code
_entity_poly.pdbx_strand_id
1 'polypeptide(L)' 'HYINEDYVRHGGYNEVGELNDVIILYPQVVPIPLNPYGCWDGYGYTGAMFATNKGFQEEGVRRMMRQVMGGW' A
#
# COMPACT_ATOMS: atom_id res chain seq x y z
N HIS A 1 8.36 9.84 -12.39
CA HIS A 1 7.71 8.81 -13.22
C HIS A 1 6.75 8.07 -12.31
N TYR A 2 5.44 8.22 -12.52
CA TYR A 2 4.40 7.57 -11.72
C TYR A 2 3.86 6.39 -12.51
N ILE A 3 3.76 5.23 -11.87
CA ILE A 3 3.25 4.00 -12.50
C ILE A 3 1.71 4.01 -12.59
N ASN A 4 1.04 4.98 -11.94
CA ASN A 4 -0.42 5.15 -11.94
C ASN A 4 -1.16 3.81 -11.78
N GLU A 5 -2.15 3.55 -12.63
CA GLU A 5 -2.90 2.30 -12.64
C GLU A 5 -2.19 1.18 -13.39
N ASP A 6 -1.02 1.38 -14.01
CA ASP A 6 -0.38 0.35 -14.83
C ASP A 6 0.00 -0.88 -14.00
N TYR A 7 0.48 -0.67 -12.77
CA TYR A 7 0.77 -1.79 -11.86
C TYR A 7 -0.51 -2.53 -11.45
N VAL A 8 -1.59 -1.80 -11.20
CA VAL A 8 -2.90 -2.37 -10.84
C VAL A 8 -3.46 -3.19 -11.99
N ARG A 9 -3.33 -2.72 -13.23
CA ARG A 9 -3.94 -3.33 -14.42
C ARG A 9 -3.11 -4.46 -15.02
N HIS A 10 -1.78 -4.40 -14.91
CA HIS A 10 -0.88 -5.31 -15.63
C HIS A 10 0.01 -6.15 -14.71
N GLY A 11 -0.18 -6.08 -13.38
CA GLY A 11 0.56 -6.90 -12.42
C GLY A 11 0.16 -8.39 -12.39
N GLY A 12 -0.94 -8.77 -13.04
CA GLY A 12 -1.45 -10.15 -13.10
C GLY A 12 -2.20 -10.62 -11.84
N TYR A 13 -2.29 -9.77 -10.81
CA TYR A 13 -2.92 -10.14 -9.54
C TYR A 13 -4.45 -10.11 -9.60
N ASN A 14 -5.05 -9.31 -10.48
CA ASN A 14 -6.51 -9.23 -10.58
C ASN A 14 -7.09 -10.55 -11.10
N GLU A 15 -6.44 -11.15 -12.09
CA GLU A 15 -6.81 -12.43 -12.69
C GLU A 15 -6.72 -13.56 -11.66
N VAL A 16 -5.67 -13.53 -10.81
CA VAL A 16 -5.56 -14.46 -9.68
C VAL A 16 -6.67 -14.21 -8.66
N GLY A 17 -6.98 -12.95 -8.34
CA GLY A 17 -8.05 -12.60 -7.43
C GLY A 17 -9.43 -13.09 -7.89
N GLU A 18 -9.76 -12.85 -9.16
CA GLU A 18 -11.01 -13.27 -9.80
C GLU A 18 -11.19 -14.80 -9.79
N LEU A 19 -10.12 -15.56 -9.99
CA LEU A 19 -10.17 -17.02 -10.04
C LEU A 19 -10.26 -17.71 -8.67
N ASN A 20 -9.98 -16.99 -7.57
CA ASN A 20 -9.80 -17.59 -6.24
C ASN A 20 -10.67 -16.97 -5.13
N ASP A 21 -11.65 -16.14 -5.48
CA ASP A 21 -12.48 -15.39 -4.52
C ASP A 21 -11.63 -14.53 -3.54
N VAL A 22 -10.55 -13.92 -4.05
CA VAL A 22 -9.63 -13.08 -3.26
C VAL A 22 -9.76 -11.62 -3.69
N ILE A 23 -9.94 -10.73 -2.71
CA ILE A 23 -9.86 -9.28 -2.93
C ILE A 23 -8.40 -8.83 -2.91
N ILE A 24 -7.96 -8.15 -3.97
CA ILE A 24 -6.63 -7.51 -4.03
C ILE A 24 -6.74 -6.03 -3.69
N LEU A 25 -6.03 -5.60 -2.65
CA LEU A 25 -5.93 -4.20 -2.24
C LEU A 25 -4.60 -3.63 -2.73
N TYR A 26 -4.62 -2.45 -3.37
CA TYR A 26 -3.43 -1.75 -3.87
C TYR A 26 -3.21 -0.39 -3.20
N PRO A 27 -2.66 -0.34 -1.97
CA PRO A 27 -2.34 0.92 -1.30
C PRO A 27 -1.33 1.76 -2.12
N GLN A 28 -1.48 3.09 -2.09
CA GLN A 28 -0.65 4.01 -2.87
C GLN A 28 0.09 5.00 -1.95
N VAL A 29 1.37 5.25 -2.24
CA VAL A 29 2.20 6.25 -1.55
C VAL A 29 2.30 7.50 -2.41
N VAL A 30 2.28 8.68 -1.76
CA VAL A 30 2.52 9.96 -2.42
C VAL A 30 3.96 10.44 -2.21
N PRO A 31 4.63 11.01 -3.22
CA PRO A 31 5.97 11.56 -3.03
C PRO A 31 6.00 12.74 -2.08
N ILE A 32 7.14 12.88 -1.41
CA ILE A 32 7.49 14.00 -0.55
C ILE A 32 8.91 14.47 -0.89
N PRO A 33 9.35 15.67 -0.47
CA PRO A 33 10.69 16.17 -0.82
C PRO A 33 11.85 15.22 -0.45
N LEU A 34 11.73 14.50 0.66
CA LEU A 34 12.74 13.53 1.12
C LEU A 34 12.62 12.14 0.44
N ASN A 35 11.52 11.89 -0.28
CA ASN A 35 11.23 10.64 -0.98
C ASN A 35 10.52 10.97 -2.32
N PRO A 36 11.27 11.50 -3.32
CA PRO A 36 10.69 12.03 -4.55
C PRO A 36 10.13 10.96 -5.48
N TYR A 37 10.51 9.69 -5.26
CA TYR A 37 10.02 8.55 -6.03
C TYR A 37 8.78 7.90 -5.42
N GLY A 38 8.33 8.33 -4.23
CA GLY A 38 7.14 7.78 -3.57
C GLY A 38 7.33 6.33 -3.12
N CYS A 39 8.53 5.96 -2.66
CA CYS A 39 8.78 4.62 -2.13
C CYS A 39 8.01 4.38 -0.82
N TRP A 40 7.69 3.11 -0.52
CA TRP A 40 7.37 2.71 0.85
C TRP A 40 8.52 3.08 1.80
N ASP A 41 8.17 3.38 3.04
CA ASP A 41 9.09 3.92 4.02
C ASP A 41 9.94 2.80 4.62
N GLY A 42 11.08 2.55 3.97
CA GLY A 42 12.14 1.68 4.47
C GLY A 42 13.29 2.43 5.17
N TYR A 43 13.20 3.75 5.33
CA TYR A 43 14.31 4.60 5.75
C TYR A 43 13.97 5.56 6.91
N GLY A 44 12.71 5.66 7.31
CA GLY A 44 12.25 6.50 8.44
C GLY A 44 11.68 7.85 8.05
N TYR A 45 11.25 8.04 6.81
CA TYR A 45 10.69 9.32 6.32
C TYR A 45 9.40 9.72 7.05
N THR A 46 8.64 8.75 7.56
CA THR A 46 7.40 8.94 8.30
C THR A 46 7.58 8.91 9.81
N GLY A 47 8.81 8.75 10.31
CA GLY A 47 9.16 8.81 11.73
C GLY A 47 9.82 7.53 12.26
N ALA A 48 10.24 7.57 13.53
CA ALA A 48 11.08 6.53 14.14
C ALA A 48 10.45 5.12 14.19
N MET A 49 9.13 5.03 14.07
CA MET A 49 8.39 3.76 14.14
C MET A 49 8.18 3.08 12.77
N PHE A 50 8.77 3.61 11.70
CA PHE A 50 8.52 3.18 10.31
C PHE A 50 8.60 1.65 10.08
N ALA A 51 9.59 0.99 10.68
CA ALA A 51 9.82 -0.46 10.54
C ALA A 51 9.12 -1.30 11.63
N THR A 52 8.06 -0.77 12.23
CA THR A 52 7.28 -1.46 13.28
C THR A 52 5.81 -1.54 12.89
N ASN A 53 5.05 -2.39 13.57
CA ASN A 53 3.59 -2.46 13.43
C ASN A 53 2.84 -1.20 13.90
N LYS A 54 3.55 -0.15 14.36
CA LYS A 54 3.01 1.16 14.74
C LYS A 54 3.45 2.28 13.79
N GLY A 55 4.12 1.96 12.68
CA GLY A 55 4.50 2.94 11.66
C GLY A 55 3.28 3.56 10.97
N PHE A 56 3.43 4.78 10.45
CA PHE A 56 2.31 5.48 9.80
C PHE A 56 1.80 4.76 8.55
N GLN A 57 2.71 4.24 7.73
CA GLN A 57 2.34 3.51 6.51
C GLN A 57 1.68 2.16 6.85
N GLU A 58 2.23 1.41 7.79
CA GLU A 58 1.65 0.14 8.29
C GLU A 58 0.26 0.34 8.90
N GLU A 59 0.07 1.35 9.75
CA GLU A 59 -1.25 1.66 10.32
C GLU A 59 -2.25 2.09 9.24
N GLY A 60 -1.79 2.82 8.22
CA GLY A 60 -2.60 3.17 7.05
C GLY A 60 -3.12 1.94 6.31
N VAL A 61 -2.22 1.01 5.95
CA VAL A 61 -2.59 -0.27 5.31
C VAL A 61 -3.53 -1.09 6.20
N ARG A 62 -3.23 -1.20 7.49
CA ARG A 62 -4.08 -1.92 8.45
C ARG A 62 -5.49 -1.35 8.57
N ARG A 63 -5.66 -0.02 8.42
CA ARG A 63 -6.98 0.63 8.40
C ARG A 63 -7.74 0.32 7.11
N MET A 64 -7.07 0.34 5.96
CA MET A 64 -7.68 -0.05 4.68
C MET A 64 -8.13 -1.52 4.73
N MET A 65 -7.28 -2.42 5.23
CA MET A 65 -7.62 -3.84 5.39
C MET A 65 -8.84 -4.03 6.31
N ARG A 66 -8.89 -3.34 7.46
CA ARG A 66 -10.05 -3.39 8.37
C ARG A 66 -11.33 -2.94 7.67
N GLN A 67 -11.29 -1.89 6.87
CA GLN A 67 -12.45 -1.42 6.11
C GLN A 67 -12.93 -2.45 5.10
N VAL A 68 -12.01 -3.08 4.34
CA VAL A 68 -12.33 -4.14 3.38
C VAL A 68 -12.95 -5.37 4.07
N MET A 69 -12.45 -5.73 5.26
CA MET A 69 -12.97 -6.87 6.03
C MET A 69 -14.26 -6.57 6.83
N GLY A 70 -14.90 -5.42 6.60
CA GLY A 70 -16.19 -5.11 7.24
C GLY A 70 -16.11 -4.40 8.60
N GLY A 71 -14.97 -3.81 8.96
CA GLY A 71 -14.88 -2.76 9.98
C GLY A 71 -15.02 -3.16 11.46
N TRP A 72 -14.77 -4.43 11.81
CA TRP A 72 -14.75 -4.91 13.20
C TRP A 72 -13.51 -4.47 13.99
#